data_AF-A0AAQ3MH27-F1
#
_entry.id   AF-A0AAQ3MH27-F1
#
_cell.length_a   1.000
_cell.length_b   1.000
_cell.length_c   1.000
_cell.angle_alpha   90.00
_cell.angle_beta   90.00
_cell.angle_gamma   90.00
#
_symmetry.space_group_name_H-M   'P 1'
#
loop_
_entity.id
_entity.type
_entity.pdbx_description
1 polymer ?
#
loop_
_entity_poly.entity_id
_entity_poly.type
_entity_poly.pdbx_seq_one_letter_code
_entity_poly.pdbx_strand_id
1 'polypeptide(L)'
;MLKRGYKPGPWSGALNCRVSVFLMSLTLMLVFFLVFHNDSDGANPSLAYERPNKKGNSFDSLVHLHPTKEFRNGTDLIWQVPESPKGVLFLAHGCDGRALNFWDRSPECPDCIGLPEERLLVLHGLAQGFAIITISSAQRCWTFGKEVLVVKDIIEWWTDRRKLEKLPLVALGASSGGYFVSVLATAMKFSSIVIMIAEGMFEQIDIRGDYPPTLFVHMPKDLYRQQKIDEYVEVLKDRGIDVGVVECMEFPLSPNTLADRIPGLDLPLSRKIFELFQEKGFIDKNGYMKKDGRKIKWKKALEEKKTLVLDNNLVSHVQEELNLAFAYHEMTSLHSDQIFKWFESHRS
;
A
#
# COMPACT_ATOMS: atom_id res chain seq x y z
N MET A 1 40.03 -77.08 -53.27
CA MET A 1 41.44 -77.16 -52.84
C MET A 1 41.62 -76.32 -51.58
N LEU A 2 42.66 -76.64 -50.81
CA LEU A 2 42.89 -76.33 -49.40
C LEU A 2 43.08 -74.84 -49.00
N LYS A 3 42.69 -74.57 -47.73
CA LYS A 3 43.39 -73.85 -46.62
C LYS A 3 43.35 -72.30 -46.49
N ARG A 4 42.94 -71.92 -45.25
CA ARG A 4 43.49 -70.94 -44.26
C ARG A 4 43.82 -69.51 -44.74
N GLY A 5 43.47 -68.42 -44.06
CA GLY A 5 42.91 -68.18 -42.73
C GLY A 5 43.53 -66.87 -42.18
N TYR A 6 42.78 -66.04 -41.46
CA TYR A 6 43.28 -65.13 -40.41
C TYR A 6 42.11 -64.50 -39.65
N LYS A 7 42.13 -64.56 -38.32
CA LYS A 7 41.29 -63.73 -37.43
C LYS A 7 42.16 -62.62 -36.83
N PRO A 8 41.64 -61.39 -36.70
CA PRO A 8 41.98 -60.52 -35.59
C PRO A 8 40.77 -60.30 -34.65
N GLY A 9 41.07 -60.06 -33.36
CA GLY A 9 40.15 -60.04 -32.22
C GLY A 9 39.27 -58.79 -32.07
N PRO A 10 38.43 -58.73 -31.02
CA PRO A 10 37.39 -57.73 -30.89
C PRO A 10 37.89 -56.39 -30.33
N TRP A 11 37.49 -55.31 -31.00
CA TRP A 11 37.68 -53.93 -30.57
C TRP A 11 36.82 -53.59 -29.34
N SER A 12 37.47 -53.09 -28.29
CA SER A 12 36.87 -52.52 -27.08
C SER A 12 36.32 -51.12 -27.35
N GLY A 13 35.09 -51.02 -27.87
CA GLY A 13 34.43 -49.74 -28.20
C GLY A 13 33.34 -49.27 -27.22
N ALA A 14 32.97 -50.06 -26.21
CA ALA A 14 31.75 -49.81 -25.43
C ALA A 14 31.96 -49.22 -24.01
N LEU A 15 33.20 -49.16 -23.50
CA LEU A 15 33.45 -48.70 -22.12
C LEU A 15 33.64 -47.17 -22.01
N ASN A 16 34.19 -46.51 -23.03
CA ASN A 16 34.55 -45.09 -22.96
C ASN A 16 33.36 -44.13 -23.10
N CYS A 17 32.29 -44.51 -23.82
CA CYS A 17 31.09 -43.66 -23.95
C CYS A 17 30.28 -43.58 -22.65
N ARG A 18 30.22 -44.66 -21.85
CA ARG A 18 29.49 -44.63 -20.57
C ARG A 18 30.18 -43.72 -19.55
N VAL A 19 31.51 -43.83 -19.42
CA VAL A 19 32.28 -43.00 -18.49
C VAL A 19 32.20 -41.51 -18.88
N SER A 20 32.23 -41.20 -20.19
CA SER A 20 32.08 -39.82 -20.68
C SER A 20 30.70 -39.23 -20.39
N VAL A 21 29.61 -40.00 -20.54
CA VAL A 21 28.25 -39.54 -20.21
C VAL A 21 28.06 -39.35 -18.70
N PHE A 22 28.62 -40.25 -17.88
CA PHE A 22 28.59 -40.10 -16.42
C PHE A 22 29.38 -38.88 -15.94
N LEU A 23 30.54 -38.60 -16.52
CA LEU A 23 31.32 -37.40 -16.21
C LEU A 23 30.60 -36.12 -16.60
N MET A 24 29.98 -36.07 -17.79
CA MET A 24 29.19 -34.91 -18.25
C MET A 24 27.96 -34.65 -17.37
N SER A 25 27.29 -35.72 -16.92
CA SER A 25 26.17 -35.65 -15.97
C SER A 25 26.61 -35.14 -14.60
N LEU A 26 27.75 -35.61 -14.09
CA LEU A 26 28.29 -35.17 -12.80
C LEU A 26 28.70 -33.69 -12.85
N THR A 27 29.32 -33.25 -13.95
CA THR A 27 29.67 -31.84 -14.14
C THR A 27 28.43 -30.95 -14.27
N LEU A 28 27.36 -31.41 -14.94
CA LEU A 28 26.11 -30.63 -15.02
C LEU A 28 25.43 -30.52 -13.65
N MET A 29 25.44 -31.60 -12.86
CA MET A 29 24.90 -31.60 -11.49
C MET A 29 25.71 -30.72 -10.55
N LEU A 30 27.04 -30.69 -10.69
CA LEU A 30 27.93 -29.81 -9.92
C LEU A 30 27.76 -28.34 -10.32
N VAL A 31 27.58 -28.04 -11.61
CA VAL A 31 27.28 -26.67 -12.07
C VAL A 31 25.89 -26.23 -11.61
N PHE A 32 24.88 -27.12 -11.65
CA PHE A 32 23.59 -26.85 -11.02
C PHE A 32 23.77 -26.59 -9.53
N PHE A 33 24.48 -27.44 -8.79
CA PHE A 33 24.70 -27.23 -7.37
C PHE A 33 25.43 -25.91 -7.08
N LEU A 34 26.42 -25.53 -7.89
CA LEU A 34 27.15 -24.26 -7.72
C LEU A 34 26.30 -23.04 -8.11
N VAL A 35 25.47 -23.12 -9.15
CA VAL A 35 24.55 -22.03 -9.54
C VAL A 35 23.44 -21.87 -8.49
N PHE A 36 22.93 -22.96 -7.92
CA PHE A 36 21.89 -22.94 -6.88
C PHE A 36 22.44 -22.78 -5.44
N HIS A 37 23.74 -22.92 -5.19
CA HIS A 37 24.38 -22.54 -3.91
C HIS A 37 25.03 -21.14 -3.94
N ASN A 38 25.40 -20.60 -5.10
CA ASN A 38 25.91 -19.21 -5.17
C ASN A 38 24.80 -18.16 -5.18
N ASP A 39 23.53 -18.54 -5.32
CA ASP A 39 22.39 -17.61 -5.16
C ASP A 39 21.99 -17.36 -3.69
N SER A 40 22.76 -17.87 -2.72
CA SER A 40 22.48 -17.67 -1.28
C SER A 40 23.16 -16.46 -0.64
N ASP A 41 23.97 -15.68 -1.36
CA ASP A 41 24.67 -14.49 -0.81
C ASP A 41 24.16 -13.16 -1.38
N GLY A 42 22.90 -13.14 -1.84
CA GLY A 42 22.13 -11.91 -2.03
C GLY A 42 21.20 -11.71 -0.84
N ALA A 43 21.69 -11.10 0.23
CA ALA A 43 20.86 -10.70 1.36
C ALA A 43 19.83 -9.63 0.91
N ASN A 44 18.71 -10.07 0.34
CA ASN A 44 17.48 -9.30 0.38
C ASN A 44 17.07 -9.22 1.87
N PRO A 45 17.00 -8.03 2.48
CA PRO A 45 16.36 -7.93 3.77
C PRO A 45 14.85 -8.02 3.50
N SER A 46 14.35 -9.24 3.34
CA SER A 46 12.96 -9.52 3.65
C SER A 46 12.82 -9.27 5.14
N LEU A 47 12.54 -8.01 5.49
CA LEU A 47 12.15 -7.60 6.82
C LEU A 47 11.00 -8.52 7.22
N ALA A 48 11.31 -9.44 8.13
CA ALA A 48 10.34 -10.35 8.68
C ALA A 48 9.09 -9.55 9.07
N TYR A 49 7.94 -9.99 8.57
CA TYR A 49 6.63 -9.42 8.88
C TYR A 49 6.42 -9.47 10.41
N GLU A 50 6.83 -8.41 11.10
CA GLU A 50 6.40 -8.16 12.46
C GLU A 50 4.90 -7.92 12.39
N ARG A 51 4.16 -8.82 13.06
CA ARG A 51 2.71 -8.73 13.22
C ARG A 51 2.37 -7.28 13.61
N PRO A 52 1.51 -6.55 12.85
CA PRO A 52 1.23 -5.15 13.10
C PRO A 52 0.90 -4.93 14.57
N ASN A 53 1.74 -4.15 15.23
CA ASN A 53 1.66 -3.94 16.66
C ASN A 53 0.31 -3.25 16.98
N LYS A 54 -0.38 -3.73 18.01
CA LYS A 54 -1.75 -3.35 18.43
C LYS A 54 -1.88 -1.86 18.79
N LYS A 55 -1.86 -0.94 17.81
CA LYS A 55 -1.88 0.51 18.05
C LYS A 55 -3.04 1.27 17.39
N GLY A 56 -4.05 0.59 16.85
CA GLY A 56 -5.20 1.27 16.21
C GLY A 56 -5.89 2.31 17.11
N ASN A 57 -6.00 2.03 18.41
CA ASN A 57 -6.59 2.94 19.40
C ASN A 57 -5.55 3.60 20.33
N SER A 58 -4.24 3.53 20.03
CA SER A 58 -3.18 4.10 20.89
C SER A 58 -2.98 5.60 20.70
N PHE A 59 -3.67 6.21 19.74
CA PHE A 59 -3.51 7.63 19.41
C PHE A 59 -4.31 8.56 20.32
N ASP A 60 -5.31 8.07 21.03
CA ASP A 60 -6.18 8.89 21.89
C ASP A 60 -5.41 9.64 22.98
N SER A 61 -4.22 9.19 23.36
CA SER A 61 -3.34 9.90 24.32
C SER A 61 -2.28 10.80 23.66
N LEU A 62 -2.13 10.76 22.33
CA LEU A 62 -1.04 11.43 21.60
C LEU A 62 -1.55 12.50 20.62
N VAL A 63 -2.69 12.28 19.97
CA VAL A 63 -3.24 13.15 18.94
C VAL A 63 -4.75 13.16 19.03
N HIS A 64 -5.33 14.37 19.08
CA HIS A 64 -6.75 14.58 18.87
C HIS A 64 -6.98 15.24 17.51
N LEU A 65 -7.98 14.73 16.76
CA LEU A 65 -8.38 15.33 15.50
C LEU A 65 -9.25 16.56 15.77
N HIS A 66 -8.72 17.73 15.42
CA HIS A 66 -9.39 19.02 15.43
C HIS A 66 -9.24 19.66 14.03
N PRO A 67 -9.92 19.09 13.02
CA PRO A 67 -9.76 19.54 11.64
C PRO A 67 -10.30 20.95 11.45
N THR A 68 -9.67 21.69 10.54
CA THR A 68 -10.29 22.87 9.92
C THR A 68 -10.76 22.51 8.51
N LYS A 69 -12.07 22.62 8.28
CA LYS A 69 -12.68 22.45 6.96
C LYS A 69 -12.82 23.79 6.24
N GLU A 70 -12.43 23.84 4.98
CA GLU A 70 -12.55 25.02 4.13
C GLU A 70 -12.94 24.61 2.70
N PHE A 71 -13.65 25.49 1.99
CA PHE A 71 -14.03 25.27 0.60
C PHE A 71 -13.31 26.30 -0.28
N ARG A 72 -12.55 25.82 -1.27
CA ARG A 72 -11.74 26.70 -2.14
C ARG A 72 -11.63 26.10 -3.54
N ASN A 73 -11.65 26.97 -4.55
CA ASN A 73 -11.50 26.59 -5.95
C ASN A 73 -12.45 25.46 -6.40
N GLY A 74 -13.64 25.40 -5.80
CA GLY A 74 -14.66 24.40 -6.15
C GLY A 74 -14.50 23.05 -5.46
N THR A 75 -13.61 22.91 -4.46
CA THR A 75 -13.42 21.65 -3.73
C THR A 75 -13.28 21.85 -2.22
N ASP A 76 -13.59 20.80 -1.45
CA ASP A 76 -13.33 20.71 -0.02
C ASP A 76 -11.85 20.44 0.23
N LEU A 77 -11.26 21.20 1.15
CA LEU A 77 -9.98 20.89 1.77
C LEU A 77 -10.15 20.85 3.29
N ILE A 78 -9.46 19.91 3.91
CA ILE A 78 -9.50 19.72 5.36
C ILE A 78 -8.08 19.49 5.84
N TRP A 79 -7.70 20.20 6.90
CA TRP A 79 -6.32 20.18 7.37
C TRP A 79 -6.23 20.33 8.88
N GLN A 80 -5.09 19.92 9.43
CA GLN A 80 -4.69 20.18 10.81
C GLN A 80 -3.18 20.42 10.87
N VAL A 81 -2.77 21.43 11.62
CA VAL A 81 -1.36 21.79 11.83
C VAL A 81 -1.03 21.51 13.29
N PRO A 82 -0.05 20.63 13.61
CA PRO A 82 0.41 20.43 14.98
C PRO A 82 1.16 21.68 15.49
N GLU A 83 1.34 21.83 16.80
CA GLU A 83 1.97 23.02 17.39
C GLU A 83 3.39 23.31 16.85
N SER A 84 4.16 22.26 16.59
CA SER A 84 5.52 22.33 16.05
C SER A 84 5.65 21.48 14.79
N PRO A 85 5.15 21.97 13.63
CA PRO A 85 5.16 21.19 12.41
C PRO A 85 6.59 21.06 11.88
N LYS A 86 6.94 19.85 11.45
CA LYS A 86 8.28 19.53 10.94
C LYS A 86 8.28 19.25 9.43
N GLY A 87 7.12 19.03 8.85
CA GLY A 87 6.91 18.76 7.44
C GLY A 87 5.44 19.00 7.07
N VAL A 88 5.17 19.03 5.78
CA VAL A 88 3.82 19.11 5.21
C VAL A 88 3.52 17.82 4.49
N LEU A 89 2.35 17.23 4.75
CA LEU A 89 1.87 16.04 4.06
C LEU A 89 0.54 16.34 3.35
N PHE A 90 0.55 16.18 2.03
CA PHE A 90 -0.66 16.12 1.21
C PHE A 90 -1.15 14.67 1.07
N LEU A 91 -2.43 14.43 1.34
CA LEU A 91 -3.09 13.13 1.19
C LEU A 91 -4.16 13.17 0.09
N ALA A 92 -3.99 12.31 -0.92
CA ALA A 92 -4.91 12.16 -2.05
C ALA A 92 -5.65 10.79 -1.99
N HIS A 93 -6.98 10.84 -1.90
CA HIS A 93 -7.83 9.64 -1.83
C HIS A 93 -7.86 8.83 -3.14
N GLY A 94 -8.30 7.58 -3.07
CA GLY A 94 -8.67 6.77 -4.24
C GLY A 94 -10.03 7.14 -4.83
N CYS A 95 -10.45 6.45 -5.89
CA CYS A 95 -11.79 6.69 -6.45
C CYS A 95 -12.89 6.46 -5.39
N ASP A 96 -13.97 7.24 -5.47
CA ASP A 96 -15.10 7.26 -4.53
C ASP A 96 -14.77 7.82 -3.12
N GLY A 97 -13.49 8.09 -2.83
CA GLY A 97 -13.06 8.83 -1.64
C GLY A 97 -13.24 10.34 -1.77
N ARG A 98 -13.03 11.04 -0.66
CA ARG A 98 -13.08 12.51 -0.48
C ARG A 98 -12.21 12.93 0.71
N ALA A 99 -11.91 14.21 0.84
CA ALA A 99 -11.21 14.75 2.02
C ALA A 99 -11.91 14.36 3.34
N LEU A 100 -13.25 14.32 3.35
CA LEU A 100 -14.05 13.94 4.53
C LEU A 100 -13.79 12.53 5.06
N ASN A 101 -13.23 11.62 4.25
CA ASN A 101 -12.91 10.26 4.68
C ASN A 101 -11.74 10.20 5.66
N PHE A 102 -10.83 11.19 5.62
CA PHE A 102 -9.61 11.23 6.43
C PHE A 102 -9.81 11.74 7.86
N TRP A 103 -10.97 12.31 8.17
CA TRP A 103 -11.20 13.00 9.43
C TRP A 103 -12.45 12.47 10.11
N ASP A 104 -12.43 12.51 11.42
CA ASP A 104 -13.56 12.06 12.23
C ASP A 104 -14.69 13.06 12.22
N ARG A 105 -15.91 12.54 12.38
CA ARG A 105 -17.04 13.38 12.71
C ARG A 105 -16.78 14.11 14.02
N SER A 106 -16.81 15.44 13.98
CA SER A 106 -16.64 16.31 15.14
C SER A 106 -17.55 17.55 15.01
N PRO A 107 -17.69 18.39 16.05
CA PRO A 107 -18.39 19.67 15.92
C PRO A 107 -17.81 20.58 14.82
N GLU A 108 -16.49 20.53 14.60
CA GLU A 108 -15.78 21.29 13.56
C GLU A 108 -15.95 20.69 12.16
N CYS A 109 -16.25 19.39 12.07
CA CYS A 109 -16.59 18.71 10.82
C CYS A 109 -17.73 17.69 11.02
N PRO A 110 -19.00 18.13 11.01
CA PRO A 110 -20.14 17.24 11.28
C PRO A 110 -20.37 16.20 10.16
N ASP A 111 -19.94 16.51 8.94
CA ASP A 111 -20.10 15.63 7.77
C ASP A 111 -18.89 14.71 7.54
N CYS A 112 -17.85 14.82 8.36
CA CYS A 112 -16.69 13.95 8.28
C CYS A 112 -17.06 12.48 8.59
N ILE A 113 -16.34 11.54 7.97
CA ILE A 113 -16.67 10.11 7.95
C ILE A 113 -15.66 9.29 8.77
N GLY A 114 -14.37 9.59 8.62
CA GLY A 114 -13.28 8.91 9.32
C GLY A 114 -13.21 7.42 8.98
N LEU A 115 -12.98 7.10 7.70
CA LEU A 115 -12.72 5.71 7.29
C LEU A 115 -11.41 5.21 7.93
N PRO A 116 -11.37 3.95 8.41
CA PRO A 116 -10.25 3.41 9.19
C PRO A 116 -8.86 3.71 8.63
N GLU A 117 -8.62 3.46 7.35
CA GLU A 117 -7.27 3.56 6.79
C GLU A 117 -6.87 5.01 6.54
N GLU A 118 -7.77 5.83 5.99
CA GLU A 118 -7.55 7.25 5.78
C GLU A 118 -7.31 7.97 7.10
N ARG A 119 -8.17 7.75 8.12
CA ARG A 119 -8.03 8.42 9.42
C ARG A 119 -6.73 8.03 10.12
N LEU A 120 -6.32 6.77 10.01
CA LEU A 120 -5.12 6.29 10.69
C LEU A 120 -3.88 6.92 10.06
N LEU A 121 -3.84 7.11 8.74
CA LEU A 121 -2.76 7.86 8.08
C LEU A 121 -2.67 9.30 8.57
N VAL A 122 -3.80 9.98 8.80
CA VAL A 122 -3.82 11.32 9.42
C VAL A 122 -3.25 11.29 10.84
N LEU A 123 -3.73 10.37 11.68
CA LEU A 123 -3.27 10.23 13.06
C LEU A 123 -1.77 9.94 13.14
N HIS A 124 -1.27 9.03 12.32
CA HIS A 124 0.15 8.72 12.23
C HIS A 124 0.96 9.94 11.79
N GLY A 125 0.51 10.69 10.77
CA GLY A 125 1.23 11.88 10.31
C GLY A 125 1.27 13.01 11.35
N LEU A 126 0.14 13.28 12.02
CA LEU A 126 0.07 14.26 13.10
C LEU A 126 0.94 13.85 14.29
N ALA A 127 0.94 12.57 14.67
CA ALA A 127 1.77 12.03 15.75
C ALA A 127 3.26 12.16 15.42
N GLN A 128 3.60 12.09 14.14
CA GLN A 128 4.94 12.34 13.64
C GLN A 128 5.22 13.84 13.46
N GLY A 129 4.28 14.77 13.70
CA GLY A 129 4.52 16.21 13.61
C GLY A 129 4.41 16.77 12.18
N PHE A 130 3.77 16.07 11.25
CA PHE A 130 3.42 16.62 9.95
C PHE A 130 2.18 17.51 10.06
N ALA A 131 2.22 18.68 9.41
CA ALA A 131 1.02 19.42 9.07
C ALA A 131 0.33 18.71 7.90
N ILE A 132 -0.95 18.35 8.07
CA ILE A 132 -1.66 17.52 7.10
C ILE A 132 -2.71 18.33 6.37
N ILE A 133 -2.76 18.18 5.05
CA ILE A 133 -3.84 18.67 4.20
C ILE A 133 -4.39 17.54 3.33
N THR A 134 -5.72 17.45 3.28
CA THR A 134 -6.49 16.54 2.42
C THR A 134 -7.36 17.39 1.51
N ILE A 135 -7.48 17.01 0.25
CA ILE A 135 -8.26 17.75 -0.76
C ILE A 135 -9.13 16.73 -1.48
N SER A 136 -10.40 17.07 -1.71
CA SER A 136 -11.28 16.22 -2.53
C SER A 136 -10.98 16.42 -4.00
N SER A 137 -11.03 15.34 -4.79
CA SER A 137 -11.03 15.47 -6.24
C SER A 137 -12.32 16.15 -6.71
N ALA A 138 -12.27 16.80 -7.87
CA ALA A 138 -13.43 17.47 -8.49
C ALA A 138 -14.55 16.49 -8.90
N GLN A 139 -14.23 15.21 -9.03
CA GLN A 139 -15.17 14.15 -9.43
C GLN A 139 -15.03 12.91 -8.53
N ARG A 140 -15.50 11.76 -9.02
CA ARG A 140 -15.34 10.45 -8.36
C ARG A 140 -13.87 10.04 -8.20
N CYS A 141 -13.05 10.37 -9.18
CA CYS A 141 -11.62 10.08 -9.21
C CYS A 141 -10.87 11.35 -9.59
N TRP A 142 -9.58 11.40 -9.26
CA TRP A 142 -8.68 12.44 -9.73
C TRP A 142 -8.56 12.45 -11.26
N THR A 143 -8.42 13.64 -11.82
CA THR A 143 -8.19 13.91 -13.23
C THR A 143 -6.87 14.64 -13.43
N PHE A 144 -6.30 14.51 -14.61
CA PHE A 144 -5.04 15.15 -14.97
C PHE A 144 -5.32 16.45 -15.74
N GLY A 145 -4.45 17.45 -15.62
CA GLY A 145 -4.62 18.76 -16.28
C GLY A 145 -5.07 19.85 -15.31
N LYS A 146 -6.27 20.43 -15.51
CA LYS A 146 -6.73 21.59 -14.72
C LYS A 146 -6.72 21.31 -13.21
N GLU A 147 -7.09 20.11 -12.80
CA GLU A 147 -7.11 19.73 -11.39
C GLU A 147 -5.72 19.73 -10.75
N VAL A 148 -4.68 19.36 -11.49
CA VAL A 148 -3.28 19.43 -11.03
C VAL A 148 -2.91 20.88 -10.66
N LEU A 149 -3.28 21.84 -11.52
CA LEU A 149 -3.04 23.26 -11.27
C LEU A 149 -3.85 23.77 -10.07
N VAL A 150 -5.13 23.40 -9.99
CA VAL A 150 -6.00 23.80 -8.86
C VAL A 150 -5.44 23.30 -7.52
N VAL A 151 -5.00 22.05 -7.45
CA VAL A 151 -4.47 21.45 -6.22
C VAL A 151 -3.12 22.05 -5.86
N LYS A 152 -2.24 22.26 -6.84
CA LYS A 152 -1.00 23.00 -6.64
C LYS A 152 -1.27 24.38 -6.03
N ASP A 153 -2.18 25.16 -6.62
CA ASP A 153 -2.53 26.50 -6.13
C ASP A 153 -3.10 26.45 -4.70
N ILE A 154 -3.88 25.42 -4.35
CA ILE A 154 -4.41 25.23 -2.99
C ILE A 154 -3.27 24.94 -2.01
N ILE A 155 -2.36 24.02 -2.35
CA ILE A 155 -1.25 23.64 -1.46
C ILE A 155 -0.33 24.85 -1.24
N GLU A 156 0.09 25.54 -2.31
CA GLU A 156 0.96 26.72 -2.22
C GLU A 156 0.30 27.81 -1.36
N TRP A 157 -0.96 28.16 -1.64
CA TRP A 157 -1.71 29.12 -0.85
C TRP A 157 -1.84 28.72 0.63
N TRP A 158 -2.12 27.44 0.90
CA TRP A 158 -2.32 26.98 2.27
C TRP A 158 -1.00 26.97 3.03
N THR A 159 0.10 26.53 2.41
CA THR A 159 1.43 26.57 3.03
C THR A 159 1.88 28.00 3.32
N ASP A 160 1.63 28.96 2.42
CA ASP A 160 1.92 30.39 2.64
C ASP A 160 1.11 30.96 3.80
N ARG A 161 -0.21 30.77 3.79
CA ARG A 161 -1.11 31.24 4.84
C ARG A 161 -0.76 30.68 6.22
N ARG A 162 -0.19 29.47 6.27
CA ARG A 162 0.21 28.78 7.51
C ARG A 162 1.69 28.92 7.84
N LYS A 163 2.48 29.64 7.04
CA LYS A 163 3.93 29.85 7.22
C LYS A 163 4.72 28.52 7.25
N LEU A 164 4.36 27.59 6.35
CA LEU A 164 4.92 26.24 6.24
C LEU A 164 5.84 26.05 5.02
N GLU A 165 6.07 27.10 4.23
CA GLU A 165 6.76 27.07 2.92
C GLU A 165 8.22 26.63 3.02
N LYS A 166 8.82 26.76 4.21
CA LYS A 166 10.20 26.33 4.49
C LYS A 166 10.30 24.88 4.95
N LEU A 167 9.18 24.21 5.17
CA LEU A 167 9.16 22.82 5.62
C LEU A 167 9.16 21.88 4.40
N PRO A 168 9.74 20.68 4.54
CA PRO A 168 9.68 19.66 3.49
C PRO A 168 8.23 19.31 3.19
N LEU A 169 7.87 19.31 1.90
CA LEU A 169 6.55 18.95 1.41
C LEU A 169 6.60 17.53 0.85
N VAL A 170 5.77 16.64 1.37
CA VAL A 170 5.63 15.25 0.92
C VAL A 170 4.18 14.97 0.51
N ALA A 171 3.95 13.94 -0.28
CA ALA A 171 2.62 13.53 -0.68
C ALA A 171 2.43 12.02 -0.63
N LEU A 172 1.21 11.59 -0.32
CA LEU A 172 0.76 10.21 -0.44
C LEU A 172 -0.55 10.19 -1.21
N GLY A 173 -0.62 9.33 -2.23
CA GLY A 173 -1.83 9.11 -2.99
C GLY A 173 -2.18 7.63 -3.11
N ALA A 174 -3.46 7.28 -2.95
CA ALA A 174 -3.95 5.92 -3.13
C ALA A 174 -4.72 5.76 -4.44
N SER A 175 -4.46 4.69 -5.21
CA SER A 175 -5.17 4.37 -6.47
C SER A 175 -5.19 5.57 -7.44
N SER A 176 -6.36 6.15 -7.74
CA SER A 176 -6.45 7.40 -8.54
C SER A 176 -5.65 8.55 -7.96
N GLY A 177 -5.58 8.67 -6.62
CA GLY A 177 -4.72 9.63 -5.93
C GLY A 177 -3.24 9.33 -6.12
N GLY A 178 -2.84 8.05 -6.22
CA GLY A 178 -1.45 7.66 -6.46
C GLY A 178 -1.00 8.04 -7.87
N TYR A 179 -1.84 7.81 -8.87
CA TYR A 179 -1.64 8.35 -10.21
C TYR A 179 -1.55 9.87 -10.20
N PHE A 180 -2.48 10.54 -9.50
CA PHE A 180 -2.52 11.99 -9.43
C PHE A 180 -1.26 12.58 -8.80
N VAL A 181 -0.80 12.07 -7.66
CA VAL A 181 0.42 12.51 -6.99
C VAL A 181 1.64 12.32 -7.89
N SER A 182 1.70 11.22 -8.66
CA SER A 182 2.81 11.01 -9.60
C SER A 182 2.88 12.11 -10.69
N VAL A 183 1.72 12.63 -11.14
CA VAL A 183 1.66 13.74 -12.09
C VAL A 183 1.89 15.08 -11.39
N LEU A 184 1.31 15.29 -10.21
CA LEU A 184 1.47 16.53 -9.44
C LEU A 184 2.95 16.80 -9.12
N ALA A 185 3.73 15.74 -8.89
CA ALA A 185 5.17 15.81 -8.67
C ALA A 185 5.98 16.41 -9.84
N THR A 186 5.42 16.51 -11.04
CA THR A 186 6.06 17.23 -12.16
C THR A 186 5.74 18.73 -12.16
N ALA A 187 4.71 19.15 -11.43
CA ALA A 187 4.21 20.52 -11.39
C ALA A 187 4.66 21.29 -10.15
N MET A 188 5.05 20.58 -9.07
CA MET A 188 5.53 21.14 -7.82
C MET A 188 6.56 20.21 -7.16
N LYS A 189 7.46 20.79 -6.35
CA LYS A 189 8.53 20.03 -5.71
C LYS A 189 8.05 19.35 -4.45
N PHE A 190 8.25 18.03 -4.38
CA PHE A 190 8.11 17.24 -3.17
C PHE A 190 9.50 16.74 -2.73
N SER A 191 9.70 16.66 -1.42
CA SER A 191 10.85 15.99 -0.80
C SER A 191 10.83 14.49 -1.06
N SER A 192 9.65 13.88 -1.04
CA SER A 192 9.41 12.49 -1.44
C SER A 192 7.91 12.26 -1.61
N ILE A 193 7.55 11.19 -2.33
CA ILE A 193 6.16 10.79 -2.54
C ILE A 193 5.94 9.32 -2.22
N VAL A 194 4.70 8.97 -1.89
CA VAL A 194 4.22 7.60 -1.69
C VAL A 194 3.08 7.35 -2.67
N ILE A 195 3.24 6.32 -3.49
CA ILE A 195 2.24 5.86 -4.44
C ILE A 195 1.68 4.54 -3.92
N MET A 196 0.44 4.58 -3.42
CA MET A 196 -0.22 3.45 -2.79
C MET A 196 -1.23 2.81 -3.73
N ILE A 197 -1.22 1.47 -3.81
CA ILE A 197 -2.07 0.63 -4.66
C ILE A 197 -2.20 1.17 -6.10
N ALA A 198 -1.14 1.85 -6.56
CA ALA A 198 -1.05 2.50 -7.84
C ALA A 198 0.35 2.31 -8.44
N GLU A 199 0.47 2.35 -9.76
CA GLU A 199 1.77 2.23 -10.46
C GLU A 199 2.33 3.60 -10.87
N GLY A 200 1.57 4.68 -10.73
CA GLY A 200 1.94 6.01 -11.22
C GLY A 200 1.75 6.17 -12.73
N MET A 201 1.93 7.40 -13.23
CA MET A 201 1.71 7.78 -14.63
C MET A 201 3.02 7.93 -15.41
N PHE A 202 4.00 7.09 -15.10
CA PHE A 202 5.39 7.21 -15.56
C PHE A 202 5.59 7.07 -17.07
N GLU A 203 4.70 6.36 -17.77
CA GLU A 203 4.66 6.33 -19.24
C GLU A 203 4.22 7.67 -19.87
N GLN A 204 3.54 8.54 -19.12
CA GLN A 204 2.88 9.76 -19.63
C GLN A 204 3.53 11.05 -19.14
N ILE A 205 4.55 10.96 -18.29
CA ILE A 205 5.25 12.11 -17.71
C ILE A 205 6.75 12.05 -18.03
N ASP A 206 7.38 13.22 -18.11
CA ASP A 206 8.82 13.32 -18.26
C ASP A 206 9.50 13.16 -16.89
N ILE A 207 10.12 12.01 -16.66
CA ILE A 207 10.87 11.72 -15.43
C ILE A 207 12.26 12.35 -15.56
N ARG A 208 12.37 13.55 -14.98
CA ARG A 208 13.61 14.29 -14.86
C ARG A 208 14.40 13.78 -13.65
N GLY A 209 15.72 13.99 -13.65
CA GLY A 209 16.58 13.56 -12.54
C GLY A 209 16.29 14.24 -11.18
N ASP A 210 15.45 15.27 -11.17
CA ASP A 210 14.95 15.95 -9.97
C ASP A 210 13.53 15.51 -9.56
N TYR A 211 13.01 14.42 -10.14
CA TYR A 211 11.76 13.80 -9.71
C TYR A 211 11.91 13.26 -8.27
N PRO A 212 10.87 13.37 -7.41
CA PRO A 212 11.02 13.02 -6.00
C PRO A 212 11.28 11.52 -5.78
N PRO A 213 12.08 11.16 -4.76
CA PRO A 213 12.13 9.80 -4.22
C PRO A 213 10.74 9.22 -4.02
N THR A 214 10.50 8.00 -4.53
CA THR A 214 9.18 7.39 -4.61
C THR A 214 9.11 6.07 -3.85
N LEU A 215 8.18 5.97 -2.89
CA LEU A 215 7.85 4.70 -2.24
C LEU A 215 6.58 4.12 -2.85
N PHE A 216 6.64 2.90 -3.36
CA PHE A 216 5.44 2.14 -3.72
C PHE A 216 4.94 1.34 -2.52
N VAL A 217 3.64 1.39 -2.27
CA VAL A 217 2.97 0.57 -1.24
C VAL A 217 1.84 -0.19 -1.93
N HIS A 218 1.94 -1.51 -2.06
CA HIS A 218 0.95 -2.27 -2.83
C HIS A 218 0.58 -3.59 -2.17
N MET A 219 -0.50 -4.19 -2.65
CA MET A 219 -0.95 -5.50 -2.22
C MET A 219 -0.63 -6.53 -3.31
N PRO A 220 0.15 -7.58 -3.02
CA PRO A 220 0.64 -8.49 -4.06
C PRO A 220 -0.44 -9.40 -4.68
N LYS A 221 -1.67 -9.46 -4.14
CA LYS A 221 -2.78 -10.13 -4.87
C LYS A 221 -3.26 -9.31 -6.08
N ASP A 222 -2.96 -8.02 -6.15
CA ASP A 222 -3.20 -7.21 -7.34
C ASP A 222 -2.03 -7.40 -8.33
N LEU A 223 -2.03 -8.56 -9.01
CA LEU A 223 -0.92 -9.00 -9.86
C LEU A 223 -0.62 -8.04 -11.02
N TYR A 224 -1.65 -7.45 -11.60
CA TYR A 224 -1.47 -6.46 -12.67
C TYR A 224 -0.70 -5.24 -12.14
N ARG A 225 -1.11 -4.75 -10.97
CA ARG A 225 -0.46 -3.61 -10.32
C ARG A 225 0.97 -3.92 -9.92
N GLN A 226 1.20 -5.10 -9.37
CA GLN A 226 2.53 -5.55 -8.97
C GLN A 226 3.48 -5.56 -10.18
N GLN A 227 3.08 -6.18 -11.29
CA GLN A 227 3.90 -6.22 -12.51
C GLN A 227 4.26 -4.81 -13.01
N LYS A 228 3.31 -3.88 -13.01
CA LYS A 228 3.56 -2.50 -13.42
C LYS A 228 4.45 -1.73 -12.44
N ILE A 229 4.34 -1.99 -11.15
CA ILE A 229 5.26 -1.41 -10.16
C ILE A 229 6.67 -1.93 -10.39
N ASP A 230 6.85 -3.23 -10.60
CA ASP A 230 8.17 -3.83 -10.88
C ASP A 230 8.83 -3.19 -12.11
N GLU A 231 8.07 -2.95 -13.18
CA GLU A 231 8.54 -2.22 -14.37
C GLU A 231 9.01 -0.80 -14.02
N TYR A 232 8.20 -0.04 -13.28
CA TYR A 232 8.52 1.37 -13.00
C TYR A 232 9.56 1.60 -11.92
N VAL A 233 9.75 0.63 -11.02
CA VAL A 233 10.87 0.63 -10.09
C VAL A 233 12.19 0.69 -10.86
N GLU A 234 12.34 -0.14 -11.90
CA GLU A 234 13.54 -0.15 -12.72
C GLU A 234 13.67 1.14 -13.56
N VAL A 235 12.57 1.64 -14.15
CA VAL A 235 12.56 2.92 -14.87
C VAL A 235 13.04 4.09 -14.00
N LEU A 236 12.56 4.16 -12.75
CA LEU A 236 12.93 5.24 -11.84
C LEU A 236 14.37 5.12 -11.36
N LYS A 237 14.84 3.91 -11.04
CA LYS A 237 16.25 3.66 -10.68
C LYS A 237 17.21 4.00 -11.82
N ASP A 238 16.87 3.65 -13.06
CA ASP A 238 17.66 4.00 -14.26
C ASP A 238 17.78 5.52 -14.45
N ARG A 239 16.83 6.29 -13.91
CA ARG A 239 16.84 7.76 -13.89
C ARG A 239 17.55 8.34 -12.66
N GLY A 240 18.12 7.50 -11.80
CA GLY A 240 18.82 7.90 -10.58
C GLY A 240 17.89 8.35 -9.45
N ILE A 241 16.60 8.00 -9.51
CA ILE A 241 15.63 8.30 -8.46
C ILE A 241 15.72 7.21 -7.38
N ASP A 242 15.69 7.61 -6.11
CA ASP A 242 15.59 6.63 -5.01
C ASP A 242 14.17 6.05 -4.93
N VAL A 243 14.07 4.73 -4.84
CA VAL A 243 12.81 4.00 -4.93
C VAL A 243 12.75 2.89 -3.89
N GLY A 244 11.65 2.86 -3.13
CA GLY A 244 11.32 1.77 -2.22
C GLY A 244 10.05 1.04 -2.63
N VAL A 245 9.88 -0.19 -2.14
CA VAL A 245 8.65 -0.97 -2.30
C VAL A 245 8.26 -1.59 -0.96
N VAL A 246 6.98 -1.50 -0.60
CA VAL A 246 6.38 -2.12 0.59
C VAL A 246 5.20 -2.98 0.14
N GLU A 247 5.25 -4.26 0.49
CA GLU A 247 4.18 -5.21 0.23
C GLU A 247 3.25 -5.35 1.44
N CYS A 248 1.95 -5.13 1.19
CA CYS A 248 0.87 -5.26 2.15
C CYS A 248 0.22 -6.64 2.02
N MET A 249 0.64 -7.57 2.88
CA MET A 249 0.13 -8.94 2.87
C MET A 249 -1.27 -9.05 3.48
N GLU A 250 -1.98 -10.12 3.12
CA GLU A 250 -3.23 -10.47 3.80
C GLU A 250 -2.98 -10.80 5.28
N PHE A 251 -3.97 -10.57 6.12
CA PHE A 251 -3.87 -10.86 7.54
C PHE A 251 -5.19 -11.43 8.06
N PRO A 252 -5.14 -12.23 9.14
CA PRO A 252 -6.34 -12.81 9.70
C PRO A 252 -7.12 -11.76 10.45
N LEU A 253 -8.43 -11.72 10.23
CA LEU A 253 -9.34 -11.07 11.14
C LEU A 253 -9.33 -11.78 12.49
N SER A 254 -9.52 -11.01 13.55
CA SER A 254 -9.71 -11.50 14.91
C SER A 254 -11.03 -10.95 15.47
N PRO A 255 -11.53 -11.50 16.59
CA PRO A 255 -12.75 -10.99 17.22
C PRO A 255 -12.65 -9.53 17.66
N ASN A 256 -11.43 -8.97 17.77
CA ASN A 256 -11.17 -7.60 18.17
C ASN A 256 -10.91 -6.65 16.99
N THR A 257 -10.64 -7.17 15.79
CA THR A 257 -10.08 -6.37 14.68
C THR A 257 -10.93 -5.14 14.36
N LEU A 258 -12.25 -5.28 14.29
CA LEU A 258 -13.13 -4.16 13.98
C LEU A 258 -13.19 -3.15 15.13
N ALA A 259 -13.24 -3.59 16.39
CA ALA A 259 -13.25 -2.69 17.54
C ALA A 259 -11.91 -1.96 17.77
N ASP A 260 -10.80 -2.59 17.39
CA ASP A 260 -9.46 -2.01 17.50
C ASP A 260 -9.19 -0.94 16.42
N ARG A 261 -10.00 -0.88 15.35
CA ARG A 261 -9.75 -0.07 14.15
C ARG A 261 -10.88 0.85 13.73
N ILE A 262 -12.11 0.57 14.15
CA ILE A 262 -13.31 1.34 13.78
C ILE A 262 -13.84 2.06 15.03
N PRO A 263 -13.62 3.37 15.16
CA PRO A 263 -14.17 4.13 16.27
C PRO A 263 -15.70 4.13 16.26
N GLY A 264 -16.28 3.95 17.45
CA GLY A 264 -17.71 3.74 17.63
C GLY A 264 -18.18 2.29 17.49
N LEU A 265 -17.31 1.34 17.11
CA LEU A 265 -17.62 -0.08 17.09
C LEU A 265 -17.07 -0.76 18.35
N ASP A 266 -17.96 -1.24 19.22
CA ASP A 266 -17.54 -1.85 20.49
C ASP A 266 -17.08 -3.31 20.36
N LEU A 267 -16.31 -3.78 21.35
CA LEU A 267 -15.77 -5.13 21.36
C LEU A 267 -16.87 -6.23 21.30
N PRO A 268 -17.99 -6.14 22.05
CA PRO A 268 -19.08 -7.10 21.93
C PRO A 268 -19.66 -7.21 20.51
N LEU A 269 -19.86 -6.08 19.82
CA LEU A 269 -20.37 -6.05 18.44
C LEU A 269 -19.34 -6.63 17.47
N SER A 270 -18.07 -6.26 17.60
CA SER A 270 -16.96 -6.82 16.81
C SER A 270 -16.93 -8.35 16.88
N ARG A 271 -17.07 -8.91 18.09
CA ARG A 271 -17.09 -10.38 18.29
C ARG A 271 -18.26 -11.05 17.58
N LYS A 272 -19.47 -10.49 17.70
CA LYS A 272 -20.66 -11.04 17.03
C LYS A 272 -20.56 -10.97 15.51
N ILE A 273 -19.99 -9.90 14.96
CA ILE A 273 -19.74 -9.77 13.52
C ILE A 273 -18.71 -10.79 13.07
N PHE A 274 -17.62 -10.98 13.82
CA PHE A 274 -16.60 -11.98 13.56
C PHE A 274 -17.19 -13.40 13.54
N GLU A 275 -18.02 -13.76 14.53
CA GLU A 275 -18.74 -15.04 14.60
C GLU A 275 -19.65 -15.24 13.38
N LEU A 276 -20.38 -14.20 12.95
CA LEU A 276 -21.18 -14.23 11.73
C LEU A 276 -20.32 -14.53 10.49
N PHE A 277 -19.15 -13.91 10.38
CA PHE A 277 -18.23 -14.14 9.25
C PHE A 277 -17.70 -15.58 9.23
N GLN A 278 -17.44 -16.17 10.40
CA GLN A 278 -17.10 -17.59 10.50
C GLN A 278 -18.28 -18.50 10.13
N GLU A 279 -19.47 -18.24 10.68
CA GLU A 279 -20.71 -19.01 10.44
C GLU A 279 -21.04 -19.06 8.94
N LYS A 280 -20.92 -17.92 8.24
CA LYS A 280 -21.19 -17.81 6.80
C LYS A 280 -20.00 -18.26 5.94
N GLY A 281 -18.87 -18.60 6.55
CA GLY A 281 -17.66 -19.06 5.87
C GLY A 281 -16.98 -17.99 5.01
N PHE A 282 -17.20 -16.70 5.30
CA PHE A 282 -16.51 -15.59 4.63
C PHE A 282 -15.02 -15.55 5.01
N ILE A 283 -14.73 -15.92 6.26
CA ILE A 283 -13.37 -16.19 6.73
C ILE A 283 -13.15 -17.69 6.95
N ASP A 284 -11.89 -18.11 6.93
CA ASP A 284 -11.49 -19.47 7.26
C ASP A 284 -11.32 -19.70 8.77
N LYS A 285 -10.91 -20.91 9.15
CA LYS A 285 -10.68 -21.29 10.56
C LYS A 285 -9.58 -20.47 11.26
N ASN A 286 -8.69 -19.86 10.48
CA ASN A 286 -7.57 -19.06 10.96
C ASN A 286 -7.89 -17.55 10.91
N GLY A 287 -9.06 -17.15 10.41
CA GLY A 287 -9.50 -15.76 10.31
C GLY A 287 -9.20 -15.09 8.97
N TYR A 288 -8.62 -15.77 7.99
CA TYR A 288 -8.30 -15.18 6.69
C TYR A 288 -9.53 -15.05 5.80
N MET A 289 -9.61 -13.95 5.07
CA MET A 289 -10.65 -13.70 4.07
C MET A 289 -10.51 -14.71 2.92
N LYS A 290 -11.57 -15.48 2.65
CA LYS A 290 -11.55 -16.45 1.54
C LYS A 290 -11.74 -15.79 0.16
N LYS A 291 -12.32 -14.60 0.14
CA LYS A 291 -12.61 -13.80 -1.05
C LYS A 291 -12.52 -12.32 -0.69
N ASP A 292 -12.30 -11.49 -1.70
CA ASP A 292 -12.40 -10.03 -1.58
C ASP A 292 -13.69 -9.62 -0.86
N GLY A 293 -13.55 -8.74 0.15
CA GLY A 293 -14.65 -8.18 0.93
C GLY A 293 -15.76 -7.58 0.06
N ARG A 294 -15.43 -7.05 -1.11
CA ARG A 294 -16.38 -6.47 -2.09
C ARG A 294 -17.21 -7.53 -2.82
N LYS A 295 -16.74 -8.79 -2.84
CA LYS A 295 -17.38 -9.91 -3.56
C LYS A 295 -18.26 -10.77 -2.66
N ILE A 296 -18.11 -10.66 -1.34
CA ILE A 296 -18.92 -11.43 -0.38
C ILE A 296 -20.19 -10.68 0.00
N LYS A 297 -21.27 -11.42 0.27
CA LYS A 297 -22.59 -10.86 0.61
C LYS A 297 -22.74 -10.65 2.12
N TRP A 298 -21.75 -10.04 2.76
CA TRP A 298 -21.71 -9.91 4.23
C TRP A 298 -22.82 -8.98 4.77
N LYS A 299 -23.15 -7.91 4.03
CA LYS A 299 -24.27 -7.00 4.36
C LYS A 299 -25.60 -7.74 4.41
N LYS A 300 -25.86 -8.58 3.41
CA LYS A 300 -27.06 -9.44 3.39
C LYS A 300 -27.08 -10.43 4.55
N ALA A 301 -25.94 -11.05 4.87
CA ALA A 301 -25.85 -11.96 6.00
C ALA A 301 -26.13 -11.26 7.35
N LEU A 302 -25.72 -10.00 7.47
CA LEU A 302 -25.99 -9.15 8.63
C LEU A 302 -27.49 -8.82 8.73
N GLU A 303 -28.11 -8.40 7.62
CA GLU A 303 -29.57 -8.14 7.54
C GLU A 303 -30.41 -9.38 7.92
N GLU A 304 -29.97 -10.57 7.51
CA GLU A 304 -30.62 -11.84 7.86
C GLU A 304 -30.50 -12.17 9.36
N LYS A 305 -29.44 -11.68 10.03
CA LYS A 305 -29.17 -11.92 11.46
C LYS A 305 -29.80 -10.82 12.31
N LYS A 306 -31.13 -10.85 12.46
CA LYS A 306 -31.94 -9.83 13.18
C LYS A 306 -31.47 -9.45 14.60
N THR A 307 -30.71 -10.32 15.27
CA THR A 307 -30.16 -10.06 16.61
C THR A 307 -28.87 -9.23 16.60
N LEU A 308 -28.33 -8.92 15.42
CA LEU A 308 -27.11 -8.17 15.20
C LEU A 308 -27.41 -6.91 14.40
N VAL A 309 -27.24 -5.75 15.02
CA VAL A 309 -27.51 -4.45 14.41
C VAL A 309 -26.20 -3.69 14.30
N LEU A 310 -25.86 -3.23 13.10
CA LEU A 310 -24.75 -2.34 12.82
C LEU A 310 -25.32 -0.98 12.42
N ASP A 311 -24.75 0.11 12.95
CA ASP A 311 -25.08 1.44 12.45
C ASP A 311 -24.71 1.54 10.96
N ASN A 312 -25.64 2.03 10.15
CA ASN A 312 -25.43 2.25 8.71
C ASN A 312 -24.19 3.10 8.43
N ASN A 313 -23.82 4.02 9.34
CA ASN A 313 -22.62 4.84 9.24
C ASN A 313 -21.31 4.04 9.32
N LEU A 314 -21.33 2.83 9.88
CA LEU A 314 -20.15 1.96 10.04
C LEU A 314 -20.04 0.90 8.93
N VAL A 315 -21.01 0.83 8.03
CA VAL A 315 -21.03 -0.19 6.96
C VAL A 315 -19.83 -0.03 6.02
N SER A 316 -19.46 1.20 5.69
CA SER A 316 -18.26 1.48 4.89
C SER A 316 -16.97 1.12 5.63
N HIS A 317 -16.89 1.41 6.93
CA HIS A 317 -15.72 1.11 7.76
C HIS A 317 -15.47 -0.39 7.84
N VAL A 318 -16.53 -1.19 8.08
CA VAL A 318 -16.42 -2.65 8.07
C VAL A 318 -16.06 -3.15 6.67
N GLN A 319 -16.65 -2.58 5.61
CA GLN A 319 -16.32 -2.97 4.23
C GLN A 319 -14.83 -2.79 3.92
N GLU A 320 -14.26 -1.65 4.30
CA GLU A 320 -12.84 -1.33 4.09
C GLU A 320 -11.94 -2.35 4.80
N GLU A 321 -12.19 -2.63 6.08
CA GLU A 321 -11.41 -3.60 6.86
C GLU A 321 -11.45 -5.01 6.27
N LEU A 322 -12.58 -5.42 5.67
CA LEU A 322 -12.68 -6.70 4.96
C LEU A 322 -11.88 -6.73 3.65
N ASN A 323 -11.84 -5.61 2.93
CA ASN A 323 -11.06 -5.50 1.70
C ASN A 323 -9.56 -5.50 2.03
N LEU A 324 -9.19 -4.72 3.04
CA LEU A 324 -7.84 -4.60 3.58
C LEU A 324 -7.31 -5.96 4.03
N ALA A 325 -8.08 -6.71 4.83
CA ALA A 325 -7.70 -8.05 5.29
C ALA A 325 -7.51 -9.06 4.15
N PHE A 326 -8.23 -8.90 3.04
CA PHE A 326 -8.02 -9.72 1.85
C PHE A 326 -6.75 -9.31 1.08
N ALA A 327 -6.20 -8.12 1.29
CA ALA A 327 -5.04 -7.58 0.60
C ALA A 327 -5.20 -7.55 -0.93
N TYR A 328 -6.22 -6.85 -1.42
CA TYR A 328 -6.39 -6.55 -2.84
C TYR A 328 -6.90 -5.13 -3.06
N HIS A 329 -6.03 -4.29 -3.63
CA HIS A 329 -6.35 -2.93 -4.07
C HIS A 329 -7.14 -2.12 -3.04
N GLU A 330 -6.62 -1.97 -1.82
CA GLU A 330 -7.23 -1.18 -0.75
C GLU A 330 -6.19 -0.23 -0.12
N MET A 331 -6.63 0.99 0.23
CA MET A 331 -5.78 1.96 0.93
C MET A 331 -5.34 1.37 2.28
N THR A 332 -4.17 1.74 2.80
CA THR A 332 -3.70 1.16 4.05
C THR A 332 -2.81 2.02 4.93
N SER A 333 -3.00 1.86 6.23
CA SER A 333 -2.22 2.39 7.34
C SER A 333 -1.26 1.35 7.95
N LEU A 334 -1.32 0.07 7.55
CA LEU A 334 -0.62 -1.04 8.23
C LEU A 334 0.91 -0.87 8.26
N HIS A 335 1.47 -0.21 7.26
CA HIS A 335 2.91 0.08 7.18
C HIS A 335 3.22 1.57 7.35
N SER A 336 2.41 2.29 8.13
CA SER A 336 2.64 3.71 8.44
C SER A 336 4.06 3.95 8.95
N ASP A 337 4.61 3.08 9.78
CA ASP A 337 6.00 3.24 10.27
C ASP A 337 7.03 3.29 9.12
N GLN A 338 6.86 2.47 8.08
CA GLN A 338 7.74 2.47 6.90
C GLN A 338 7.49 3.70 6.02
N ILE A 339 6.21 4.05 5.81
CA ILE A 339 5.78 5.23 5.04
C ILE A 339 6.36 6.52 5.65
N PHE A 340 6.19 6.72 6.95
CA PHE A 340 6.69 7.92 7.61
C PHE A 340 8.21 7.91 7.76
N LYS A 341 8.85 6.76 7.92
CA LYS A 341 10.31 6.66 7.87
C LYS A 341 10.87 7.07 6.50
N TRP A 342 10.18 6.71 5.41
CA TRP A 342 10.54 7.14 4.06
C TRP A 342 10.45 8.66 3.90
N PHE A 343 9.37 9.28 4.40
CA PHE A 343 9.26 10.73 4.42
C PHE A 343 10.36 11.39 5.23
N GLU A 344 10.67 10.87 6.42
CA GLU A 344 11.75 11.40 7.27
C GLU A 344 13.13 11.32 6.62
N SER A 345 13.45 10.22 5.94
CA SER A 345 14.77 10.03 5.35
C SER A 345 15.05 10.96 4.18
N HIS A 346 14.02 11.62 3.63
CA HIS A 346 14.10 12.47 2.45
C HIS A 346 13.75 13.94 2.71
N ARG A 347 13.82 14.42 3.97
CA ARG A 347 13.42 15.78 4.36
C ARG A 347 14.36 16.91 3.89
N SER A 348 15.49 16.57 3.28
CA SER A 348 16.58 17.49 2.93
C SER A 348 16.43 18.14 1.58
#